data_AF-A0A966C0I0-F1
#
_entry.id   AF-A0A966C0I0-F1
#
_cell.length_a   1.000
_cell.length_b   1.000
_cell.length_c   1.000
_cell.angle_alpha   90.00
_cell.angle_beta   90.00
_cell.angle_gamma   90.00
#
_symmetry.space_group_name_H-M   'P 1'
#
loop_
_entity.id
_entity.type
_entity.pdbx_description
1 polymer ?
#
loop_
_entity_poly.entity_id
_entity_poly.type
_entity_poly.pdbx_seq_one_letter_code
_entity_poly.pdbx_strand_id
1 'polypeptide(L)'
;MEEDKKNITAEIEAFLFVYGEPLEVKKISKMLSRPLSGGQAKGEKVSEAEVKEAVSELQKKYSEGGGLNLIFSDSPAGQKVQLATKSEFAPLMEEFIKDEFKEDLTPASLETLSLIAYLGPISRAQIDYYRGVNSSFILRNLLMRGLVERYTDPQRANVYFYQA
;
A
#
# COMPACT_ATOMS: atom_id res chain seq x y z
N MET A 1 -16.96 -20.61 16.64
CA MET A 1 -16.28 -19.54 17.40
C MET A 1 -14.77 -19.51 17.14
N GLU A 2 -13.98 -20.55 17.42
CA GLU A 2 -12.53 -20.55 17.08
C GLU A 2 -12.27 -20.64 15.56
N GLU A 3 -13.10 -21.40 14.84
CA GLU A 3 -12.97 -21.58 13.39
C GLU A 3 -13.37 -20.30 12.62
N ASP A 4 -14.39 -19.59 13.11
CA ASP A 4 -14.82 -18.30 12.56
C ASP A 4 -13.78 -17.20 12.78
N LYS A 5 -13.14 -17.17 13.97
CA LYS A 5 -12.05 -16.23 14.26
C LYS A 5 -10.82 -16.47 13.38
N LYS A 6 -10.44 -17.73 13.16
CA LYS A 6 -9.36 -18.09 12.22
C LYS A 6 -9.67 -17.63 10.80
N ASN A 7 -10.93 -17.70 10.38
CA ASN A 7 -11.32 -17.27 9.05
C ASN A 7 -11.19 -15.74 8.87
N ILE A 8 -11.63 -14.94 9.86
CA ILE A 8 -11.48 -13.48 9.84
C ILE A 8 -10.00 -13.06 9.79
N THR A 9 -9.15 -13.69 10.60
CA THR A 9 -7.71 -13.40 10.63
C THR A 9 -7.06 -13.67 9.26
N ALA A 10 -7.44 -14.76 8.59
CA ALA A 10 -6.95 -15.10 7.25
C ALA A 10 -7.47 -14.13 6.17
N GLU A 11 -8.74 -13.71 6.25
CA GLU A 11 -9.32 -12.72 5.33
C GLU A 11 -8.62 -11.37 5.45
N ILE A 12 -8.35 -10.91 6.69
CA ILE A 12 -7.60 -9.66 6.93
C ILE A 12 -6.18 -9.76 6.37
N GLU A 13 -5.49 -10.88 6.59
CA GLU A 13 -4.15 -11.13 6.02
C GLU A 13 -4.18 -11.01 4.48
N ALA A 14 -5.16 -11.62 3.82
CA ALA A 14 -5.34 -11.52 2.38
C ALA A 14 -5.63 -10.08 1.90
N PHE A 15 -6.49 -9.34 2.60
CA PHE A 15 -6.78 -7.94 2.27
C PHE A 15 -5.55 -7.06 2.41
N LEU A 16 -4.80 -7.19 3.52
CA LEU A 16 -3.58 -6.41 3.74
C LEU A 16 -2.52 -6.73 2.68
N PHE A 17 -2.39 -7.99 2.28
CA PHE A 17 -1.44 -8.41 1.24
C PHE A 17 -1.80 -7.85 -0.13
N VAL A 18 -3.07 -7.92 -0.54
CA VAL A 18 -3.53 -7.43 -1.86
C VAL A 18 -3.45 -5.91 -1.96
N TYR A 19 -3.78 -5.18 -0.89
CA TYR A 19 -3.76 -3.71 -0.92
C TYR A 19 -2.34 -3.13 -0.91
N GLY A 20 -1.41 -3.73 -0.16
CA GLY A 20 -0.01 -3.28 -0.11
C GLY A 20 0.21 -1.86 0.42
N GLU A 21 -0.82 -1.22 0.98
CA GLU A 21 -0.79 0.14 1.54
C GLU A 21 -1.53 0.16 2.89
N PRO A 22 -1.27 1.13 3.78
CA PRO A 22 -1.97 1.27 5.06
C PRO A 22 -3.49 1.30 4.94
N LEU A 23 -4.16 0.32 5.55
CA LEU A 23 -5.62 0.21 5.59
C LEU A 23 -6.18 0.61 6.95
N GLU A 24 -7.23 1.45 6.94
CA GLU A 24 -7.96 1.81 8.14
C GLU A 24 -8.81 0.64 8.66
N VAL A 25 -8.83 0.44 9.99
CA VAL A 25 -9.65 -0.59 10.65
C VAL A 25 -11.13 -0.47 10.25
N LYS A 26 -11.65 0.76 10.12
CA LYS A 26 -13.01 1.05 9.65
C LYS A 26 -13.26 0.57 8.23
N LYS A 27 -12.27 0.72 7.34
CA LYS A 27 -12.35 0.30 5.95
C LYS A 27 -12.34 -1.22 5.85
N ILE A 28 -11.51 -1.89 6.65
CA ILE A 28 -11.44 -3.36 6.76
C ILE A 28 -12.78 -3.92 7.26
N SER A 29 -13.33 -3.40 8.36
CA SER A 29 -14.65 -3.80 8.88
C SER A 29 -15.75 -3.67 7.83
N LYS A 30 -15.77 -2.56 7.08
CA LYS A 30 -16.72 -2.36 5.98
C LYS A 30 -16.53 -3.36 4.85
N MET A 31 -15.29 -3.74 4.51
CA MET A 31 -15.02 -4.70 3.44
C MET A 31 -15.48 -6.11 3.81
N LEU A 32 -15.16 -6.55 5.02
CA LEU A 32 -15.56 -7.86 5.54
C LEU A 32 -17.09 -7.97 5.73
N SER A 33 -17.76 -6.85 6.03
CA SER A 33 -19.22 -6.80 6.17
C SER A 33 -19.97 -6.84 4.82
N ARG A 34 -19.29 -6.87 3.67
CA ARG A 34 -19.95 -6.93 2.36
C ARG A 34 -20.26 -8.39 2.01
N PRO A 35 -21.50 -8.71 1.58
CA PRO A 35 -21.79 -10.04 1.07
C PRO A 35 -20.96 -10.29 -0.19
N LEU A 36 -20.17 -11.37 -0.18
CA LEU A 36 -19.46 -11.85 -1.36
C LEU A 36 -20.52 -12.35 -2.36
N SER A 37 -20.54 -11.76 -3.56
CA SER A 37 -21.39 -12.21 -4.66
C SER A 37 -20.97 -13.63 -5.08
N GLY A 38 -21.67 -14.64 -4.57
CA GLY A 38 -21.58 -16.02 -5.08
C GLY A 38 -21.31 -17.14 -4.08
N GLY A 39 -21.22 -16.86 -2.77
CA GLY A 39 -21.00 -17.91 -1.76
C GLY A 39 -21.90 -17.72 -0.54
N GLN A 40 -22.44 -18.83 -0.02
CA GLN A 40 -23.14 -18.87 1.26
C GLN A 40 -22.18 -18.51 2.40
N ALA A 41 -22.01 -17.22 2.68
CA ALA A 41 -21.40 -16.76 3.92
C ALA A 41 -22.21 -15.56 4.40
N LYS A 42 -22.83 -15.76 5.56
CA LYS A 42 -23.59 -14.78 6.34
C LYS A 42 -23.01 -13.37 6.18
N GLY A 43 -23.87 -12.41 5.87
CA GLY A 43 -23.61 -10.99 6.13
C GLY A 43 -23.55 -10.73 7.63
N GLU A 44 -22.55 -11.31 8.31
CA GLU A 44 -22.26 -11.06 9.70
C GLU A 44 -21.51 -9.73 9.75
N LYS A 45 -22.11 -8.73 10.40
CA LYS A 45 -21.47 -7.43 10.59
C LYS A 45 -20.24 -7.62 11.45
N VAL A 46 -19.06 -7.54 10.85
CA VAL A 46 -17.80 -7.58 11.59
C VAL A 46 -17.57 -6.23 12.25
N SER A 47 -17.60 -6.20 13.57
CA SER A 47 -17.37 -4.98 14.35
C SER A 47 -15.91 -4.54 14.32
N GLU A 48 -15.64 -3.25 14.55
CA GLU A 48 -14.26 -2.75 14.64
C GLU A 48 -13.47 -3.40 15.80
N ALA A 49 -14.17 -3.87 16.84
CA ALA A 49 -13.56 -4.56 17.96
C ALA A 49 -13.02 -5.95 17.56
N GLU A 50 -13.79 -6.70 16.77
CA GLU A 50 -13.37 -8.00 16.24
C GLU A 50 -12.19 -7.87 15.28
N VAL A 51 -12.19 -6.83 14.43
CA VAL A 51 -11.03 -6.54 13.56
C VAL A 51 -9.78 -6.26 14.39
N LYS A 52 -9.88 -5.47 15.47
CA LYS A 52 -8.73 -5.18 16.34
C LYS A 52 -8.23 -6.44 17.05
N GLU A 53 -9.12 -7.31 17.50
CA GLU A 53 -8.76 -8.57 18.14
C GLU A 53 -8.04 -9.50 17.14
N ALA A 54 -8.60 -9.67 15.94
CA ALA A 54 -8.01 -10.48 14.87
C ALA A 54 -6.65 -9.94 14.40
N VAL A 55 -6.50 -8.62 14.32
CA VAL A 55 -5.20 -7.98 14.01
C VAL A 55 -4.18 -8.21 15.12
N SER A 56 -4.59 -8.19 16.39
CA SER A 56 -3.72 -8.51 17.53
C SER A 56 -3.26 -9.98 17.50
N GLU A 57 -4.15 -10.90 17.13
CA GLU A 57 -3.82 -12.30 16.93
C GLU A 57 -2.85 -12.49 15.74
N LEU A 58 -3.10 -11.82 14.61
CA LEU A 58 -2.23 -11.83 13.45
C LEU A 58 -0.83 -11.29 13.78
N GLN A 59 -0.75 -10.26 14.64
CA GLN A 59 0.52 -9.73 15.13
C GLN A 59 1.29 -10.77 15.94
N LYS A 60 0.61 -11.53 16.82
CA LYS A 60 1.24 -12.63 17.57
C LYS A 60 1.74 -13.73 16.64
N LYS A 61 0.92 -14.14 15.66
CA LYS A 61 1.30 -15.13 14.63
C LYS A 61 2.58 -14.73 13.89
N TYR A 62 2.71 -13.47 13.47
CA TYR A 62 3.94 -12.98 12.83
C TYR A 62 5.11 -12.78 13.79
N SER A 63 4.84 -12.57 15.08
CA SER A 63 5.90 -12.50 16.10
C SER A 63 6.53 -13.88 16.34
N GLU A 64 5.76 -14.96 16.25
CA GLU A 64 6.20 -16.34 16.47
C GLU A 64 7.04 -16.93 15.32
N GLY A 65 6.98 -16.37 14.10
CA GLY A 65 7.77 -16.84 12.97
C GLY A 65 7.59 -16.05 11.67
N GLY A 66 8.44 -16.32 10.67
CA GLY A 66 8.39 -15.70 9.33
C GLY A 66 9.08 -14.33 9.24
N GLY A 67 9.10 -13.76 8.02
CA GLY A 67 9.79 -12.50 7.71
C GLY A 67 8.90 -11.24 7.70
N LEU A 68 7.61 -11.41 8.00
CA LEU A 68 6.61 -10.33 7.97
C LEU A 68 6.27 -9.84 9.39
N ASN A 69 5.76 -8.61 9.48
CA ASN A 69 5.26 -7.98 10.68
C ASN A 69 4.08 -7.05 10.32
N LEU A 70 3.33 -6.62 11.34
CA LEU A 70 2.31 -5.59 11.21
C LEU A 70 2.81 -4.27 11.77
N ILE A 71 2.60 -3.20 11.02
CA ILE A 71 2.85 -1.83 11.47
C ILE A 71 1.52 -1.12 11.67
N PHE A 72 1.42 -0.39 12.77
CA PHE A 72 0.29 0.45 13.10
C PHE A 72 0.66 1.92 12.88
N SER A 73 -0.24 2.68 12.29
CA SER A 73 -0.04 4.11 12.07
C SER A 73 -1.31 4.86 12.44
N ASP A 74 -1.19 5.87 13.30
CA ASP A 74 -2.33 6.67 13.69
C ASP A 74 -2.63 7.74 12.64
N SER A 75 -3.92 7.94 12.35
CA SER A 75 -4.39 9.00 11.46
C SER A 75 -5.61 9.69 12.06
N PRO A 76 -5.95 10.92 11.61
CA PRO A 76 -7.17 11.61 12.06
C PRO A 76 -8.46 10.80 11.85
N ALA A 77 -8.47 9.88 10.87
CA ALA A 77 -9.60 9.01 10.56
C ALA A 77 -9.68 7.74 11.45
N GLY A 78 -8.58 7.40 12.12
CA GLY A 78 -8.42 6.21 12.97
C GLY A 78 -7.08 5.50 12.75
N GLN A 79 -6.93 4.36 13.42
CA GLN A 79 -5.75 3.49 13.31
C GLN A 79 -5.70 2.81 11.93
N LYS A 80 -4.53 2.84 11.31
CA LYS A 80 -4.20 2.12 10.08
C LYS A 80 -3.28 0.95 10.38
N VAL A 81 -3.44 -0.11 9.61
CA VAL A 81 -2.67 -1.35 9.70
C VAL A 81 -2.10 -1.66 8.32
N GLN A 82 -0.83 -2.06 8.27
CA GLN A 82 -0.18 -2.56 7.06
C GLN A 82 0.72 -3.74 7.36
N LEU A 83 0.89 -4.62 6.37
CA LEU A 83 1.96 -5.60 6.36
C LEU A 83 3.27 -4.92 6.00
N ALA A 84 4.33 -5.33 6.69
CA ALA A 84 5.70 -4.92 6.41
C ALA A 84 6.64 -6.10 6.63
N THR A 85 7.88 -5.98 6.19
CA THR A 85 8.94 -6.92 6.56
C THR A 85 9.41 -6.65 8.00
N LYS A 86 9.92 -7.68 8.69
CA LYS A 86 10.56 -7.49 9.99
C LYS A 86 11.83 -6.66 9.84
N SER A 87 12.10 -5.80 10.82
CA SER A 87 13.27 -4.93 10.87
C SER A 87 14.60 -5.71 10.83
N GLU A 88 14.61 -6.97 11.28
CA GLU A 88 15.77 -7.86 11.22
C GLU A 88 16.23 -8.14 9.77
N PHE A 89 15.32 -8.07 8.79
CA PHE A 89 15.63 -8.23 7.37
C PHE A 89 15.96 -6.91 6.68
N ALA A 90 16.00 -5.77 7.39
CA ALA A 90 16.30 -4.48 6.79
C ALA A 90 17.64 -4.47 6.02
N PRO A 91 18.76 -5.03 6.52
CA PRO A 91 20.02 -5.07 5.76
C PRO A 91 19.92 -5.86 4.45
N LEU A 92 19.20 -6.99 4.47
CA LEU A 92 18.96 -7.81 3.28
C LEU A 92 18.10 -7.06 2.25
N MET A 93 17.04 -6.40 2.72
CA MET A 93 16.18 -5.59 1.84
C MET A 93 16.93 -4.40 1.27
N GLU A 94 17.79 -3.74 2.05
CA GLU A 94 18.62 -2.64 1.57
C GLU A 94 19.61 -3.07 0.49
N GLU A 95 20.29 -4.21 0.65
CA GLU A 95 21.21 -4.74 -0.35
C GLU A 95 20.47 -5.11 -1.64
N PHE A 96 19.32 -5.80 -1.52
CA PHE A 96 18.46 -6.12 -2.65
C PHE A 96 17.97 -4.86 -3.38
N ILE A 97 17.49 -3.85 -2.65
CA ILE A 97 17.06 -2.57 -3.20
C ILE A 97 18.23 -1.84 -3.88
N LYS A 98 19.43 -1.86 -3.29
CA LYS A 98 20.64 -1.26 -3.86
C LYS A 98 21.04 -1.93 -5.17
N ASP A 99 20.98 -3.26 -5.23
CA ASP A 99 21.29 -4.00 -6.45
C ASP A 99 20.23 -3.78 -7.54
N GLU A 100 18.95 -3.79 -7.19
CA GLU A 100 17.83 -3.54 -8.13
C GLU A 100 17.82 -2.11 -8.68
N PHE A 101 18.26 -1.13 -7.87
CA PHE A 101 18.34 0.29 -8.26
C PHE A 101 19.75 0.79 -8.56
N LYS A 102 20.73 -0.11 -8.71
CA LYS A 102 22.12 0.22 -9.02
C LYS A 102 22.26 0.91 -10.38
N GLU A 103 21.34 0.65 -11.30
CA GLU A 103 21.34 1.29 -12.60
C GLU A 103 21.03 2.78 -12.47
N ASP A 104 21.90 3.60 -13.05
CA ASP A 104 21.71 5.04 -13.15
C ASP A 104 20.36 5.38 -13.80
N LEU A 105 19.79 6.51 -13.39
CA LEU A 105 18.59 7.02 -14.05
C LEU A 105 18.92 7.35 -15.51
N THR A 106 18.17 6.76 -16.43
CA THR A 106 18.26 7.11 -17.84
C THR A 106 18.01 8.62 -18.04
N PRO A 107 18.51 9.23 -19.14
CA PRO A 107 18.22 10.62 -19.47
C PRO A 107 16.71 10.95 -19.47
N ALA A 108 15.87 10.03 -19.96
CA ALA A 108 14.42 10.18 -19.95
C ALA A 108 13.82 10.17 -18.53
N SER A 109 14.40 9.37 -17.63
CA SER A 109 14.00 9.34 -16.21
C SER A 109 14.40 10.62 -15.49
N LEU A 110 15.61 11.13 -15.74
CA LEU A 110 16.10 12.40 -15.18
C LEU A 110 15.27 13.59 -15.66
N GLU A 111 14.92 13.62 -16.95
CA GLU A 111 14.04 14.64 -17.52
C GLU A 111 12.66 14.63 -16.82
N THR A 112 12.06 13.44 -16.69
CA THR A 112 10.76 13.29 -16.01
C THR A 112 10.84 13.72 -14.55
N LEU A 113 11.89 13.30 -13.83
CA LEU A 113 12.10 13.66 -12.43
C LEU A 113 12.29 15.17 -12.27
N SER A 114 13.11 15.79 -13.12
CA SER A 114 13.35 17.24 -13.11
C SER A 114 12.07 18.03 -13.33
N LEU A 115 11.22 17.54 -14.24
CA LEU A 115 9.92 18.15 -14.52
C LEU A 115 9.00 18.10 -13.30
N ILE A 116 8.93 16.95 -12.62
CA ILE A 116 8.14 16.79 -11.38
C ILE A 116 8.71 17.64 -10.25
N ALA A 117 10.04 17.73 -10.11
CA ALA A 117 10.68 18.54 -9.08
C ALA A 117 10.43 20.05 -9.26
N TYR A 118 10.35 20.53 -10.52
CA TYR A 118 10.16 21.95 -10.80
C TYR A 118 8.68 22.36 -10.92
N LEU A 119 7.82 21.49 -11.45
CA LEU A 119 6.42 21.79 -11.76
C LEU A 119 5.41 21.03 -10.89
N GLY A 120 5.88 20.13 -10.01
CA GLY A 120 5.05 19.42 -9.06
C GLY A 120 4.35 20.41 -8.09
N PRO A 121 3.09 20.18 -7.72
CA PRO A 121 2.25 19.03 -8.00
C PRO A 121 1.71 18.93 -9.45
N ILE A 122 1.98 17.83 -10.18
CA ILE A 122 1.64 17.68 -11.61
C ILE A 122 1.08 16.30 -11.98
N SER A 123 0.10 16.24 -12.89
CA SER A 123 -0.52 14.98 -13.32
C SER A 123 0.28 14.27 -14.42
N ARG A 124 0.12 12.94 -14.57
CA ARG A 124 0.75 12.17 -15.65
C ARG A 124 0.47 12.77 -17.03
N ALA A 125 -0.76 13.19 -17.28
CA ALA A 125 -1.15 13.75 -18.57
C ALA A 125 -0.36 15.01 -18.93
N GLN A 126 -0.08 15.87 -17.93
CA GLN A 126 0.75 17.06 -18.13
C GLN A 126 2.23 16.69 -18.33
N ILE A 127 2.74 15.70 -17.59
CA ILE A 127 4.10 15.18 -17.77
C ILE A 127 4.29 14.66 -19.20
N ASP A 128 3.35 13.82 -19.66
CA ASP A 128 3.36 13.27 -21.03
C ASP A 128 3.27 14.40 -22.08
N TYR A 129 2.49 15.45 -21.81
CA TYR A 129 2.39 16.62 -22.68
C TYR A 129 3.72 17.37 -22.81
N TYR A 130 4.40 17.65 -21.71
CA TYR A 130 5.68 18.34 -21.74
C TYR A 130 6.80 17.49 -22.34
N ARG A 131 6.82 16.19 -22.08
CA ARG A 131 7.82 15.26 -22.63
C ARG A 131 7.52 14.84 -24.07
N GLY A 132 6.28 15.00 -24.53
CA GLY A 132 5.82 14.54 -25.84
C GLY A 132 5.75 13.02 -26.01
N VAL A 133 5.98 12.24 -24.94
CA VAL A 133 6.00 10.77 -24.97
C VAL A 133 5.40 10.20 -23.68
N ASN A 134 5.01 8.92 -23.71
CA ASN A 134 4.44 8.23 -22.55
C ASN A 134 5.46 8.06 -21.41
N SER A 135 5.10 8.48 -20.20
CA SER A 135 5.96 8.47 -19.01
C SER A 135 5.55 7.44 -17.95
N SER A 136 4.62 6.53 -18.26
CA SER A 136 4.03 5.62 -17.26
C SER A 136 5.06 4.69 -16.61
N PHE A 137 5.96 4.10 -17.41
CA PHE A 137 6.99 3.20 -16.91
C PHE A 137 8.04 3.95 -16.08
N ILE A 138 8.41 5.16 -16.52
CA ILE A 138 9.35 6.02 -15.80
C ILE A 138 8.77 6.42 -14.45
N LEU A 139 7.52 6.86 -14.41
CA LEU A 139 6.82 7.21 -13.17
C LEU A 139 6.76 6.03 -12.19
N ARG A 140 6.46 4.82 -12.68
CA ARG A 140 6.48 3.62 -11.84
C ARG A 140 7.87 3.37 -11.25
N ASN A 141 8.94 3.50 -12.04
CA ASN A 141 10.31 3.33 -11.53
C ASN A 141 10.70 4.41 -10.53
N LEU A 142 10.36 5.68 -10.80
CA LEU A 142 10.64 6.77 -9.86
C LEU A 142 9.91 6.58 -8.53
N LEU A 143 8.65 6.13 -8.57
CA LEU A 143 7.88 5.77 -7.36
C LEU A 143 8.53 4.62 -6.59
N MET A 144 8.92 3.54 -7.28
CA MET A 144 9.56 2.39 -6.64
C MET A 144 10.91 2.75 -6.00
N ARG A 145 11.65 3.69 -6.61
CA ARG A 145 12.90 4.25 -6.06
C ARG A 145 12.67 5.25 -4.92
N GLY A 146 11.42 5.61 -4.60
CA GLY A 146 11.10 6.62 -3.59
C GLY A 146 11.55 8.03 -3.95
N LEU A 147 11.76 8.32 -5.25
CA LEU A 147 12.20 9.63 -5.73
C LEU A 147 11.03 10.58 -6.02
N VAL A 148 9.82 10.03 -6.09
CA VAL A 148 8.57 10.79 -6.23
C VAL A 148 7.48 10.10 -5.43
N GLU A 149 6.48 10.86 -5.00
CA GLU A 149 5.25 10.40 -4.35
C GLU A 149 4.04 10.67 -5.24
N ARG A 150 2.94 9.93 -5.03
CA ARG A 150 1.65 10.15 -5.70
C ARG A 150 0.55 10.50 -4.70
N TYR A 151 -0.36 11.38 -5.08
CA TYR A 151 -1.59 11.70 -4.35
C TYR A 151 -2.78 11.73 -5.30
N THR A 152 -3.95 11.42 -4.75
CA THR A 152 -5.22 11.42 -5.47
C THR A 152 -5.82 12.83 -5.53
N ASP A 153 -6.39 13.19 -6.68
CA ASP A 153 -7.18 14.41 -6.84
C ASP A 153 -8.45 14.31 -5.96
N PRO A 154 -8.72 15.27 -5.05
CA PRO A 154 -9.89 15.25 -4.17
C PRO A 154 -11.24 15.26 -4.93
N GLN A 155 -11.27 15.82 -6.14
CA GLN A 155 -12.46 15.92 -6.97
C GLN A 155 -12.57 14.74 -7.96
N ARG A 156 -11.47 14.08 -8.29
CA ARG A 156 -11.41 12.99 -9.27
C ARG A 156 -10.53 11.84 -8.78
N ALA A 157 -11.15 10.83 -8.17
CA ALA A 157 -10.44 9.67 -7.60
C ALA A 157 -9.52 8.90 -8.58
N ASN A 158 -9.73 9.06 -9.90
CA ASN A 158 -8.97 8.35 -10.93
C ASN A 158 -7.76 9.14 -11.45
N VAL A 159 -7.55 10.37 -10.97
CA VAL A 159 -6.44 11.23 -11.38
C VAL A 159 -5.41 11.27 -10.27
N TYR A 160 -4.17 10.93 -10.64
CA TYR A 160 -3.02 11.01 -9.76
C TYR A 160 -2.14 12.18 -10.15
N PHE A 161 -1.67 12.87 -9.12
CA PHE A 161 -0.65 13.89 -9.22
C PHE A 161 0.62 13.40 -8.54
N TYR A 162 1.76 13.88 -9.03
CA TYR A 162 3.09 13.46 -8.65
C TYR A 162 3.89 14.65 -8.11
N GLN A 163 4.71 14.40 -7.10
CA GLN A 163 5.60 15.38 -6.47
C GLN A 163 6.89 14.69 -6.03
N ALA A 164 8.02 15.40 -6.07
CA ALA A 164 9.32 14.91 -5.59
C ALA A 164 9.53 15.28 -4.12
#